data_AF-A0A3M2T9C0-F1
#
_entry.id   AF-A0A3M2T9C0-F1
#
_cell.length_a   1.000
_cell.length_b   1.000
_cell.length_c   1.000
_cell.angle_alpha   90.00
_cell.angle_beta   90.00
_cell.angle_gamma   90.00
#
_symmetry.space_group_name_H-M   'P 1'
#
loop_
_entity.id
_entity.type
_entity.pdbx_description
1 polymer ?
#
loop_
_entity_poly.entity_id
_entity_poly.type
_entity_poly.pdbx_seq_one_letter_code
_entity_poly.pdbx_strand_id
1 'polypeptide(L)'
;MSFKSPSSVRVTSRQIPDWHRIPNTSIQSKPLMIYHAAFDASATELSKRLEKVGEVVPQWVYGMFPQTHFHSTTHEVLGVVSGRANLCFGGEGNPERFEPTVESGDMIIVPAGVGHRLLDELDSRGERFKMVGAYPQQKHWDMCYGQEGEEEKVKEIAKLGWFHQDPLFGVDGPALHV
;
A
#
# COMPACT_ATOMS: atom_id res chain seq x y z
N MET A 1 21.22 -3.03 -6.51
CA MET A 1 19.88 -2.45 -6.75
C MET A 1 19.62 -2.11 -8.22
N SER A 2 18.41 -2.42 -8.69
CA SER A 2 17.84 -1.90 -9.94
C SER A 2 16.43 -1.37 -9.69
N PHE A 3 16.06 -0.27 -10.34
CA PHE A 3 14.70 0.27 -10.36
C PHE A 3 14.27 0.38 -11.81
N LYS A 4 13.09 -0.14 -12.15
CA LYS A 4 12.58 -0.05 -13.52
C LYS A 4 12.29 1.40 -13.92
N SER A 5 12.17 1.64 -15.22
CA SER A 5 11.61 2.91 -15.69
C SER A 5 10.10 2.95 -15.44
N PRO A 6 9.50 4.14 -15.24
CA PRO A 6 8.05 4.27 -15.08
C PRO A 6 7.27 3.69 -16.26
N SER A 7 7.78 3.86 -17.48
CA SER A 7 7.17 3.36 -18.72
C SER A 7 7.24 1.84 -18.91
N SER A 8 8.06 1.12 -18.14
CA SER A 8 8.25 -0.34 -18.26
C SER A 8 7.64 -1.12 -17.09
N VAL A 9 7.14 -0.42 -16.06
CA VAL A 9 6.50 -1.08 -14.93
C VAL A 9 5.08 -1.48 -15.30
N ARG A 10 4.72 -2.74 -15.06
CA ARG A 10 3.34 -3.19 -15.18
C ARG A 10 2.61 -2.76 -13.92
N VAL A 11 1.47 -2.08 -14.08
CA VAL A 11 0.65 -1.61 -12.96
C VAL A 11 -0.68 -2.36 -12.94
N THR A 12 -1.07 -2.87 -11.78
CA THR A 12 -2.45 -3.24 -11.50
C THR A 12 -3.11 -2.11 -10.72
N SER A 13 -4.27 -1.67 -11.16
CA SER A 13 -5.10 -0.69 -10.45
C SER A 13 -6.45 -1.31 -10.13
N ARG A 14 -6.92 -1.18 -8.89
CA ARG A 14 -8.20 -1.72 -8.43
C ARG A 14 -9.00 -0.66 -7.68
N GLN A 15 -10.20 -0.41 -8.17
CA GLN A 15 -11.27 0.16 -7.35
C GLN A 15 -11.92 -1.00 -6.59
N ILE A 16 -12.15 -0.77 -5.31
CA ILE A 16 -12.77 -1.68 -4.35
C ILE A 16 -13.91 -0.91 -3.68
N PRO A 17 -15.16 -1.37 -3.80
CA PRO A 17 -16.31 -0.70 -3.18
C PRO A 17 -16.20 -0.76 -1.65
N ASP A 18 -16.90 0.15 -0.98
CA ASP A 18 -17.07 0.07 0.47
C ASP A 18 -17.72 -1.25 0.86
N TRP A 19 -17.38 -1.72 2.06
CA TRP A 19 -18.01 -2.90 2.64
C TRP A 19 -18.24 -2.68 4.13
N HIS A 20 -19.51 -2.62 4.50
CA HIS A 20 -19.95 -2.24 5.84
C HIS A 20 -19.33 -0.91 6.30
N ARG A 21 -18.39 -0.95 7.24
CA ARG A 21 -17.74 0.22 7.86
C ARG A 21 -16.32 0.44 7.34
N ILE A 22 -15.90 -0.31 6.33
CA ILE A 22 -14.60 -0.13 5.66
C ILE A 22 -14.87 0.61 4.35
N PRO A 23 -14.45 1.88 4.22
CA PRO A 23 -14.82 2.72 3.06
C PRO A 23 -14.11 2.28 1.77
N ASN A 24 -12.96 1.63 1.88
CA ASN A 24 -12.13 1.23 0.75
C ASN A 24 -11.82 2.40 -0.19
N THR A 25 -11.75 2.15 -1.50
CA THR A 25 -11.41 3.19 -2.48
C THR A 25 -12.58 4.13 -2.78
N SER A 26 -13.82 3.74 -2.44
CA SER A 26 -15.03 4.48 -2.79
C SER A 26 -15.04 5.92 -2.26
N ILE A 27 -14.42 6.16 -1.10
CA ILE A 27 -14.43 7.45 -0.41
C ILE A 27 -13.57 8.52 -1.09
N GLN A 28 -12.52 8.14 -1.82
CA GLN A 28 -11.63 9.07 -2.52
C GLN A 28 -11.56 8.83 -4.03
N SER A 29 -12.14 7.73 -4.52
CA SER A 29 -12.01 7.23 -5.91
C SER A 29 -10.56 7.01 -6.35
N LYS A 30 -9.62 6.92 -5.40
CA LYS A 30 -8.21 6.62 -5.66
C LYS A 30 -8.00 5.10 -5.63
N PRO A 31 -7.47 4.49 -6.71
CA PRO A 31 -7.36 3.04 -6.78
C PRO A 31 -6.24 2.53 -5.87
N LEU A 32 -6.41 1.33 -5.35
CA LEU A 32 -5.28 0.51 -4.90
C LEU A 32 -4.38 0.25 -6.11
N MET A 33 -3.07 0.41 -5.96
CA MET A 33 -2.12 0.17 -7.06
C MET A 33 -1.03 -0.82 -6.66
N ILE A 34 -0.63 -1.70 -7.58
CA ILE A 34 0.52 -2.60 -7.45
C ILE A 34 1.43 -2.41 -8.65
N TYR A 35 2.69 -2.06 -8.38
CA TYR A 35 3.75 -1.91 -9.37
C TYR A 35 4.56 -3.20 -9.36
N HIS A 36 4.38 -3.99 -10.41
CA HIS A 36 4.88 -5.35 -10.46
C HIS A 36 6.38 -5.39 -10.79
N ALA A 37 7.16 -6.06 -9.94
CA ALA A 37 8.61 -6.18 -10.06
C ALA A 37 9.26 -4.84 -10.40
N ALA A 38 8.86 -3.78 -9.71
CA ALA A 38 9.26 -2.40 -9.96
C ALA A 38 10.73 -2.14 -9.56
N PHE A 39 11.24 -2.95 -8.63
CA PHE A 39 12.62 -2.85 -8.15
C PHE A 39 13.22 -4.24 -7.86
N ASP A 40 14.53 -4.27 -7.76
CA ASP A 40 15.33 -5.35 -7.17
C ASP A 40 16.30 -4.67 -6.21
N ALA A 41 15.94 -4.63 -4.93
CA ALA A 41 16.61 -3.82 -3.91
C ALA A 41 16.35 -4.39 -2.51
N SER A 42 17.36 -4.28 -1.64
CA SER A 42 17.20 -4.51 -0.20
C SER A 42 16.35 -3.42 0.46
N ALA A 43 15.90 -3.68 1.69
CA ALA A 43 15.16 -2.69 2.49
C ALA A 43 15.90 -1.34 2.61
N THR A 44 17.20 -1.37 2.87
CA THR A 44 18.03 -0.15 2.99
C THR A 44 18.12 0.62 1.66
N GLU A 45 18.23 -0.09 0.54
CA GLU A 45 18.31 0.54 -0.79
C GLU A 45 16.96 1.14 -1.21
N LEU A 46 15.85 0.44 -0.94
CA LEU A 46 14.51 0.95 -1.19
C LEU A 46 14.21 2.17 -0.30
N SER A 47 14.51 2.11 1.00
CA SER A 47 14.30 3.25 1.90
C SER A 47 15.06 4.50 1.42
N LYS A 48 16.34 4.36 1.04
CA LYS A 48 17.12 5.46 0.47
C LYS A 48 16.52 6.00 -0.83
N ARG A 49 15.91 5.15 -1.65
CA ARG A 49 15.21 5.59 -2.87
C ARG A 49 13.98 6.42 -2.52
N LEU A 50 13.14 5.94 -1.61
CA LEU A 50 11.94 6.64 -1.17
C LEU A 50 12.29 8.00 -0.54
N GLU A 51 13.32 8.04 0.32
CA GLU A 51 13.84 9.28 0.92
C GLU A 51 14.39 10.26 -0.14
N LYS A 52 15.11 9.75 -1.14
CA LYS A 52 15.65 10.58 -2.23
C LYS A 52 14.53 11.19 -3.10
N VAL A 53 13.47 10.43 -3.34
CA VAL A 53 12.27 10.93 -4.03
C VAL A 53 11.59 11.96 -3.13
N GLY A 54 11.43 11.65 -1.85
CA GLY A 54 10.99 12.59 -0.82
C GLY A 54 9.48 12.67 -0.63
N GLU A 55 8.67 11.93 -1.38
CA GLU A 55 7.21 11.94 -1.22
C GLU A 55 6.77 11.26 0.09
N VAL A 56 7.44 10.16 0.44
CA VAL A 56 7.13 9.33 1.61
C VAL A 56 8.37 9.08 2.45
N VAL A 57 8.14 8.86 3.74
CA VAL A 57 9.17 8.55 4.73
C VAL A 57 9.04 7.07 5.13
N PRO A 58 10.07 6.22 4.89
CA PRO A 58 10.11 4.86 5.39
C PRO A 58 10.13 4.84 6.92
N GLN A 59 9.31 3.98 7.53
CA GLN A 59 9.18 3.93 9.00
C GLN A 59 9.50 2.55 9.60
N TRP A 60 9.29 1.46 8.85
CA TRP A 60 9.47 0.12 9.38
C TRP A 60 9.83 -0.91 8.30
N VAL A 61 10.37 -2.05 8.73
CA VAL A 61 10.60 -3.24 7.90
C VAL A 61 10.00 -4.47 8.58
N TYR A 62 8.85 -4.95 8.09
CA TYR A 62 8.10 -6.03 8.72
C TYR A 62 7.13 -6.74 7.75
N GLY A 63 6.47 -7.80 8.19
CA GLY A 63 5.39 -8.43 7.43
C GLY A 63 4.06 -7.67 7.55
N MET A 64 3.07 -8.04 6.74
CA MET A 64 1.73 -7.46 6.81
C MET A 64 0.99 -7.97 8.05
N PHE A 65 0.23 -7.11 8.74
CA PHE A 65 -0.57 -7.52 9.89
C PHE A 65 -1.71 -8.47 9.47
N PRO A 66 -1.98 -9.57 10.21
CA PRO A 66 -3.00 -10.54 9.81
C PRO A 66 -4.44 -10.09 10.13
N GLN A 67 -4.66 -9.06 10.94
CA GLN A 67 -6.01 -8.55 11.17
C GLN A 67 -6.36 -7.48 10.14
N THR A 68 -7.55 -7.56 9.54
CA THR A 68 -8.07 -6.50 8.65
C THR A 68 -8.05 -5.17 9.38
N HIS A 69 -7.35 -4.19 8.80
CA HIS A 69 -7.30 -2.82 9.28
C HIS A 69 -7.18 -1.84 8.11
N PHE A 70 -7.43 -0.57 8.37
CA PHE A 70 -7.15 0.52 7.45
C PHE A 70 -6.61 1.74 8.19
N HIS A 71 -6.01 2.65 7.45
CA HIS A 71 -5.56 3.95 7.96
C HIS A 71 -6.54 5.03 7.50
N SER A 72 -7.01 5.85 8.44
CA SER A 72 -7.91 6.98 8.17
C SER A 72 -7.18 8.29 7.93
N THR A 73 -5.92 8.35 8.36
CA THR A 73 -5.10 9.56 8.47
C THR A 73 -4.09 9.72 7.33
N THR A 74 -3.81 8.64 6.59
CA THR A 74 -2.72 8.61 5.61
C THR A 74 -2.89 7.52 4.56
N HIS A 75 -2.34 7.77 3.36
CA HIS A 75 -2.02 6.70 2.41
C HIS A 75 -0.78 5.94 2.88
N GLU A 76 -0.65 4.70 2.45
CA GLU A 76 0.49 3.85 2.77
C GLU A 76 1.15 3.34 1.50
N VAL A 77 2.49 3.33 1.53
CA VAL A 77 3.33 2.78 0.46
C VAL A 77 4.10 1.61 1.05
N LEU A 78 3.92 0.44 0.46
CA LEU A 78 4.53 -0.81 0.88
C LEU A 78 5.44 -1.32 -0.24
N GLY A 79 6.72 -1.54 0.02
CA GLY A 79 7.60 -2.22 -0.92
C GLY A 79 8.02 -3.59 -0.41
N VAL A 80 7.68 -4.64 -1.15
CA VAL A 80 8.05 -6.02 -0.78
C VAL A 80 9.53 -6.25 -1.07
N VAL A 81 10.31 -6.58 -0.05
CA VAL A 81 11.77 -6.68 -0.12
C VAL A 81 12.30 -8.10 0.13
N SER A 82 11.41 -9.03 0.49
CA SER A 82 11.75 -10.43 0.78
C SER A 82 10.48 -11.29 0.76
N GLY A 83 10.59 -12.51 0.24
CA GLY A 83 9.52 -13.50 0.25
C GLY A 83 8.32 -13.17 -0.66
N ARG A 84 7.22 -13.90 -0.44
CA ARG A 84 5.97 -13.80 -1.19
C ARG A 84 4.78 -14.07 -0.25
N ALA A 85 3.66 -13.38 -0.46
CA ALA A 85 2.48 -13.57 0.36
C ALA A 85 1.19 -13.35 -0.42
N ASN A 86 0.11 -14.00 0.02
CA ASN A 86 -1.24 -13.65 -0.36
C ASN A 86 -1.74 -12.56 0.59
N LEU A 87 -2.20 -11.46 0.02
CA LEU A 87 -2.81 -10.36 0.76
C LEU A 87 -4.29 -10.29 0.45
N CYS A 88 -5.06 -9.64 1.32
CA CYS A 88 -6.44 -9.28 1.06
C CYS A 88 -6.58 -7.77 1.20
N PHE A 89 -7.20 -7.14 0.20
CA PHE A 89 -7.60 -5.74 0.20
C PHE A 89 -9.12 -5.66 0.04
N GLY A 90 -9.80 -4.79 0.79
CA GLY A 90 -11.24 -4.61 0.74
C GLY A 90 -12.03 -5.16 1.92
N GLY A 91 -11.37 -5.94 2.79
CA GLY A 91 -11.99 -6.67 3.90
C GLY A 91 -12.42 -8.09 3.50
N GLU A 92 -12.16 -9.07 4.36
CA GLU A 92 -12.38 -10.51 4.08
C GLU A 92 -13.84 -10.90 3.77
N GLY A 93 -14.80 -10.18 4.36
CA GLY A 93 -16.23 -10.39 4.08
C GLY A 93 -16.70 -9.75 2.78
N ASN A 94 -15.91 -8.87 2.16
CA ASN A 94 -16.31 -8.17 0.96
C ASN A 94 -16.28 -9.13 -0.24
N PRO A 95 -17.40 -9.33 -0.96
CA PRO A 95 -17.45 -10.18 -2.14
C PRO A 95 -16.60 -9.63 -3.30
N GLU A 96 -16.32 -8.33 -3.31
CA GLU A 96 -15.52 -7.64 -4.32
C GLU A 96 -14.10 -7.30 -3.81
N ARG A 97 -13.66 -7.94 -2.72
CA ARG A 97 -12.28 -7.83 -2.25
C ARG A 97 -11.27 -8.27 -3.30
N PHE A 98 -10.07 -7.75 -3.21
CA PHE A 98 -8.96 -8.08 -4.08
C PHE A 98 -7.89 -8.85 -3.32
N GLU A 99 -7.58 -10.06 -3.77
CA GLU A 99 -6.61 -10.96 -3.13
C GLU A 99 -5.40 -11.24 -4.03
N PRO A 100 -4.46 -10.30 -4.17
CA PRO A 100 -3.26 -10.51 -4.96
C PRO A 100 -2.27 -11.37 -4.19
N THR A 101 -1.50 -12.16 -4.94
CA THR A 101 -0.19 -12.60 -4.47
C THR A 101 0.85 -11.56 -4.85
N VAL A 102 1.66 -11.14 -3.88
CA VAL A 102 2.75 -10.16 -4.06
C VAL A 102 4.08 -10.78 -3.67
N GLU A 103 5.15 -10.37 -4.33
CA GLU A 103 6.50 -10.90 -4.15
C GLU A 103 7.57 -9.81 -4.12
N SER A 104 8.79 -10.18 -3.71
CA SER A 104 9.93 -9.26 -3.68
C SER A 104 10.08 -8.49 -4.99
N GLY A 105 10.21 -7.16 -4.86
CA GLY A 105 10.26 -6.22 -5.98
C GLY A 105 8.93 -5.55 -6.30
N ASP A 106 7.81 -6.01 -5.74
CA ASP A 106 6.52 -5.32 -5.88
C ASP A 106 6.45 -4.08 -4.97
N MET A 107 5.84 -3.00 -5.46
CA MET A 107 5.42 -1.87 -4.63
C MET A 107 3.90 -1.73 -4.66
N ILE A 108 3.30 -1.46 -3.51
CA ILE A 108 1.86 -1.33 -3.32
C ILE A 108 1.58 0.07 -2.79
N ILE A 109 0.63 0.77 -3.41
CA ILE A 109 0.07 2.01 -2.89
C ILE A 109 -1.33 1.70 -2.39
N VAL A 110 -1.53 1.88 -1.09
CA VAL A 110 -2.77 1.63 -0.37
C VAL A 110 -3.41 2.99 -0.03
N PRO A 111 -4.48 3.40 -0.74
CA PRO A 111 -5.25 4.57 -0.37
C PRO A 111 -5.78 4.48 1.06
N ALA A 112 -5.97 5.63 1.68
CA ALA A 112 -6.56 5.71 3.01
C ALA A 112 -7.97 5.13 2.95
N GLY A 113 -8.36 4.38 3.97
CA GLY A 113 -9.65 3.68 4.00
C GLY A 113 -9.67 2.29 3.39
N VAL A 114 -8.64 1.87 2.63
CA VAL A 114 -8.55 0.51 2.09
C VAL A 114 -8.21 -0.47 3.20
N GLY A 115 -9.17 -1.32 3.55
CA GLY A 115 -8.96 -2.43 4.47
C GLY A 115 -7.95 -3.40 3.90
N HIS A 116 -6.94 -3.78 4.66
CA HIS A 116 -5.90 -4.70 4.20
C HIS A 116 -5.41 -5.64 5.31
N ARG A 117 -4.98 -6.84 4.92
CA ARG A 117 -4.38 -7.84 5.82
C ARG A 117 -3.52 -8.87 5.08
N LEU A 118 -2.68 -9.55 5.85
CA LEU A 118 -2.06 -10.81 5.47
C LEU A 118 -3.11 -11.93 5.47
N LEU A 119 -3.14 -12.73 4.41
CA LEU A 119 -3.82 -14.02 4.41
C LEU A 119 -2.83 -15.11 4.81
N ASP A 120 -1.83 -15.34 3.95
CA ASP A 120 -0.84 -16.40 4.12
C ASP A 120 0.52 -15.95 3.57
N GLU A 121 1.60 -16.34 4.25
CA GLU A 121 2.94 -16.31 3.67
C GLU A 121 3.13 -17.56 2.80
N LEU A 122 3.61 -17.38 1.57
CA LEU A 122 3.83 -18.48 0.63
C LEU A 122 5.27 -18.97 0.71
N ASP A 123 5.49 -20.26 0.40
CA ASP A 123 6.80 -20.92 0.43
C ASP A 123 7.89 -20.04 -0.22
N SER A 124 8.81 -19.62 0.63
CA SER A 124 9.76 -18.56 0.35
C SER A 124 11.19 -19.05 0.27
N ARG A 125 11.41 -20.36 0.06
CA ARG A 125 12.75 -20.97 -0.01
C ARG A 125 13.68 -20.56 1.16
N GLY A 126 13.10 -20.29 2.33
CA GLY A 126 13.82 -19.88 3.54
C GLY A 126 13.79 -18.38 3.88
N GLU A 127 13.14 -17.52 3.09
CA GLU A 127 13.10 -16.07 3.32
C GLU A 127 11.75 -15.60 3.88
N ARG A 128 11.70 -14.95 5.04
CA ARG A 128 10.39 -14.46 5.56
C ARG A 128 9.82 -13.35 4.68
N PHE A 129 8.49 -13.29 4.57
CA PHE A 129 7.84 -12.17 3.89
C PHE A 129 8.12 -10.86 4.66
N LYS A 130 8.69 -9.86 3.98
CA LYS A 130 8.96 -8.54 4.57
C LYS A 130 8.74 -7.43 3.56
N MET A 131 8.30 -6.29 4.09
CA MET A 131 8.08 -5.07 3.34
C MET A 131 8.71 -3.89 4.06
N VAL A 132 9.09 -2.86 3.30
CA VAL A 132 9.28 -1.51 3.81
C VAL A 132 7.93 -0.81 3.81
N GLY A 133 7.49 -0.31 4.97
CA GLY A 133 6.32 0.58 5.05
C GLY A 133 6.72 2.03 5.14
N ALA A 134 6.09 2.86 4.32
CA ALA A 134 6.36 4.28 4.21
C ALA A 134 5.06 5.08 4.07
N TYR A 135 5.08 6.32 4.56
CA TYR A 135 3.91 7.19 4.62
C TYR A 135 4.29 8.61 4.17
N PRO A 136 3.37 9.40 3.58
CA PRO A 136 3.58 10.80 3.30
C PRO A 136 4.19 11.58 4.48
N GLN A 137 4.99 12.59 4.16
CA GLN A 137 5.66 13.40 5.18
C GLN A 137 4.66 13.98 6.21
N GLN A 138 5.07 14.01 7.48
CA GLN A 138 4.28 14.56 8.59
C GLN A 138 2.93 13.85 8.83
N LYS A 139 2.71 12.67 8.25
CA LYS A 139 1.57 11.81 8.56
C LYS A 139 1.93 10.75 9.58
N HIS A 140 0.99 10.48 10.47
CA HIS A 140 1.06 9.41 11.45
C HIS A 140 -0.13 8.50 11.20
N TRP A 141 0.14 7.22 10.93
CA TRP A 141 -0.89 6.23 10.69
C TRP A 141 -1.61 5.87 12.00
N ASP A 142 -2.90 5.59 11.87
CA ASP A 142 -3.77 5.10 12.92
C ASP A 142 -4.31 3.73 12.52
N MET A 143 -4.71 2.90 13.47
CA MET A 143 -5.33 1.60 13.16
C MET A 143 -6.84 1.72 13.32
N CYS A 144 -7.58 1.64 12.22
CA CYS A 144 -9.02 1.48 12.22
C CYS A 144 -9.40 0.05 11.83
N TYR A 145 -10.46 -0.49 12.43
CA TYR A 145 -10.86 -1.89 12.28
C TYR A 145 -12.26 -2.08 11.65
N GLY A 146 -12.90 -0.98 11.24
CA GLY A 146 -14.27 -1.00 10.72
C GLY A 146 -15.30 -1.19 11.84
N GLN A 147 -15.04 -0.62 13.02
CA GLN A 147 -15.90 -0.73 14.20
C GLN A 147 -16.79 0.50 14.39
N GLU A 148 -17.80 0.38 15.26
CA GLU A 148 -18.61 1.54 15.66
C GLU A 148 -17.74 2.54 16.42
N GLY A 149 -17.94 3.84 16.18
CA GLY A 149 -17.14 4.93 16.75
C GLY A 149 -15.99 5.40 15.85
N GLU A 150 -15.72 4.74 14.72
CA GLU A 150 -14.70 5.15 13.74
C GLU A 150 -15.25 6.04 12.61
N GLU A 151 -16.55 6.36 12.62
CA GLU A 151 -17.24 7.05 11.53
C GLU A 151 -16.68 8.45 11.27
N GLU A 152 -16.35 9.20 12.32
CA GLU A 152 -15.75 10.53 12.17
C GLU A 152 -14.34 10.43 11.57
N LYS A 153 -13.55 9.40 11.94
CA LYS A 153 -12.25 9.15 11.32
C LYS A 153 -12.38 8.86 9.84
N VAL A 154 -13.37 8.04 9.46
CA VAL A 154 -13.66 7.72 8.06
C VAL A 154 -13.97 9.00 7.26
N LYS A 155 -14.76 9.93 7.81
CA LYS A 155 -15.06 11.20 7.12
C LYS A 155 -13.82 12.06 6.85
N GLU A 156 -12.81 12.00 7.72
CA GLU A 156 -11.56 12.76 7.53
C GLU A 156 -10.74 12.28 6.32
N ILE A 157 -10.92 11.02 5.88
CA ILE A 157 -10.23 10.46 4.71
C ILE A 157 -10.48 11.31 3.46
N ALA A 158 -11.70 11.81 3.27
CA ALA A 158 -12.07 12.63 2.11
C ALA A 158 -11.27 13.96 2.02
N LYS A 159 -10.66 14.40 3.12
CA LYS A 159 -9.84 15.62 3.17
C LYS A 159 -8.36 15.37 2.88
N LEU A 160 -7.95 14.10 2.79
CA LEU A 160 -6.57 13.77 2.46
C LEU A 160 -6.31 14.09 0.99
N GLY A 161 -5.28 14.90 0.75
CA GLY A 161 -4.73 15.09 -0.58
C GLY A 161 -4.05 13.82 -1.07
N TRP A 162 -3.94 13.71 -2.40
CA TRP A 162 -3.15 12.65 -3.04
C TRP A 162 -1.66 13.01 -3.05
N PHE A 163 -0.82 12.10 -3.57
CA PHE A 163 0.61 12.34 -3.71
C PHE A 163 0.92 13.47 -4.69
N HIS A 164 1.96 14.27 -4.41
CA HIS A 164 2.42 15.34 -5.31
C HIS A 164 3.35 14.82 -6.42
N GLN A 165 4.02 13.71 -6.14
CA GLN A 165 4.88 12.97 -7.06
C GLN A 165 4.78 11.47 -6.75
N ASP A 166 5.15 10.62 -7.70
CA ASP A 166 5.12 9.17 -7.49
C ASP A 166 6.14 8.77 -6.40
N PRO A 167 5.74 7.96 -5.39
CA PRO A 167 6.63 7.58 -4.29
C PRO A 167 7.93 6.88 -4.73
N LEU A 168 7.93 6.16 -5.85
CA LEU A 168 9.10 5.44 -6.35
C LEU A 168 9.80 6.18 -7.49
N PHE A 169 9.01 6.78 -8.38
CA PHE A 169 9.48 7.32 -9.65
C PHE A 169 9.63 8.84 -9.67
N GLY A 170 9.10 9.57 -8.68
CA GLY A 170 9.14 11.02 -8.64
C GLY A 170 8.16 11.65 -9.63
N VAL A 171 8.61 12.63 -10.41
CA VAL A 171 7.73 13.52 -11.20
C VAL A 171 6.97 12.88 -12.36
N ASP A 172 7.27 11.62 -12.71
CA ASP A 172 6.67 10.92 -13.83
C ASP A 172 6.44 9.45 -13.44
N GLY A 173 5.32 9.18 -12.78
CA GLY A 173 4.99 7.83 -12.33
C GLY A 173 3.50 7.56 -12.23
N PRO A 174 3.10 6.27 -12.22
CA PRO A 174 1.70 5.87 -12.32
C PRO A 174 0.78 6.51 -11.27
N ALA A 175 1.29 6.81 -10.05
CA ALA A 175 0.50 7.43 -8.99
C ALA A 175 -0.06 8.81 -9.38
N LEU A 176 0.48 9.49 -10.38
CA LEU A 176 0.05 10.84 -10.79
C LEU A 176 -1.05 10.83 -11.85
N HIS A 177 -1.48 9.65 -12.32
CA HIS A 177 -2.43 9.49 -13.42
C HIS A 177 -3.76 8.85 -12.98
N VAL A 178 -4.14 9.07 -11.71
CA VAL A 178 -5.34 8.49 -11.06
C VAL A 178 -6.26 9.55 -10.47
#